data_AF-A0A0A3I096-F1
#
_entry.id   AF-A0A0A3I096-F1
#
_cell.length_a   1.000
_cell.length_b   1.000
_cell.length_c   1.000
_cell.angle_alpha   90.00
_cell.angle_beta   90.00
_cell.angle_gamma   90.00
#
_symmetry.space_group_name_H-M   'P 1'
#
loop_
_entity.id
_entity.type
_entity.pdbx_description
1 polymer ?
#
loop_
_entity_poly.entity_id
_entity_poly.type
_entity_poly.pdbx_seq_one_letter_code
_entity_poly.pdbx_strand_id
1 'polypeptide(L)'
;MGKKKEIKKLKDHAIADLCLIEKEFQQIVKNTSNKSGTFKWVELLSDYELEEFYGRRKDRKYATLTVELYALIEQLLKDIYKVIFESKYRNKSDVNVILDLEEKLGEFLGFKNNTKVLADIRSYIVHEEFSLKTARKSERINIKKKNRVLFKQLMKDVELYIENIEPK
;
A
#
# COMPACT_ATOMS: atom_id res chain seq x y z
N MET A 1 -2.19 31.18 -4.52
CA MET A 1 -1.89 30.74 -3.13
C MET A 1 -2.85 29.67 -2.58
N GLY A 2 -4.13 29.63 -2.96
CA GLY A 2 -5.11 28.65 -2.45
C GLY A 2 -4.77 27.17 -2.75
N LYS A 3 -4.57 26.82 -4.03
CA LYS A 3 -4.31 25.43 -4.47
C LYS A 3 -3.09 24.79 -3.80
N LYS A 4 -1.97 25.51 -3.65
CA LYS A 4 -0.76 25.00 -2.94
C LYS A 4 -1.05 24.66 -1.47
N LYS A 5 -1.85 25.46 -0.77
CA LYS A 5 -2.26 25.20 0.62
C LYS A 5 -3.21 24.00 0.73
N GLU A 6 -4.11 23.85 -0.23
CA GLU A 6 -5.04 22.72 -0.29
C GLU A 6 -4.32 21.40 -0.59
N ILE A 7 -3.40 21.38 -1.55
CA ILE A 7 -2.53 20.22 -1.84
C ILE A 7 -1.73 19.83 -0.59
N LYS A 8 -1.19 20.80 0.15
CA LYS A 8 -0.51 20.52 1.42
C LYS A 8 -1.43 19.80 2.42
N LYS A 9 -2.68 20.26 2.60
CA LYS A 9 -3.64 19.58 3.48
C LYS A 9 -3.94 18.14 3.03
N LEU A 10 -4.07 17.92 1.72
CA LEU A 10 -4.28 16.57 1.18
C LEU A 10 -3.09 15.66 1.48
N LYS A 11 -1.86 16.16 1.33
CA LYS A 11 -0.65 15.43 1.74
C LYS A 11 -0.66 15.11 3.24
N ASP A 12 -0.96 16.10 4.08
CA ASP A 12 -1.01 15.93 5.55
C ASP A 12 -2.04 14.85 5.95
N HIS A 13 -3.21 14.81 5.29
CA HIS A 13 -4.21 13.75 5.50
C HIS A 13 -3.70 12.38 5.03
N ALA A 14 -3.08 12.30 3.85
CA ALA A 14 -2.50 11.04 3.36
C ALA A 14 -1.40 10.49 4.28
N ILE A 15 -0.59 11.36 4.89
CA ILE A 15 0.39 10.97 5.90
C ILE A 15 -0.30 10.47 7.18
N ALA A 16 -1.40 11.09 7.60
CA ALA A 16 -2.17 10.60 8.75
C ALA A 16 -2.76 9.20 8.49
N ASP A 17 -3.26 8.94 7.28
CA ASP A 17 -3.75 7.62 6.87
C ASP A 17 -2.61 6.60 6.80
N LEU A 18 -1.43 7.00 6.31
CA LEU A 18 -0.24 6.15 6.32
C LEU A 18 0.17 5.76 7.75
N CYS A 19 0.11 6.70 8.70
CA CYS A 19 0.33 6.43 10.12
C CYS A 19 -0.69 5.45 10.71
N LEU A 20 -1.94 5.46 10.24
CA LEU A 20 -2.95 4.48 10.64
C LEU A 20 -2.59 3.07 10.12
N ILE A 21 -2.22 2.96 8.83
CA ILE A 21 -1.73 1.71 8.23
C ILE A 21 -0.52 1.17 9.00
N GLU A 22 0.40 2.05 9.42
CA GLU A 22 1.54 1.64 10.25
C GLU A 22 1.09 1.05 11.59
N LYS A 23 0.14 1.71 12.28
CA LYS A 23 -0.41 1.18 13.54
C LYS A 23 -1.04 -0.20 13.36
N GLU A 24 -1.81 -0.41 12.29
CA GLU A 24 -2.42 -1.70 11.98
C GLU A 24 -1.36 -2.77 11.69
N PHE A 25 -0.32 -2.41 10.92
CA PHE A 25 0.83 -3.28 10.70
C PHE A 25 1.52 -3.66 12.01
N GLN A 26 1.74 -2.70 12.90
CA GLN A 26 2.33 -2.94 14.23
C GLN A 26 1.44 -3.87 15.08
N GLN A 27 0.12 -3.69 15.05
CA GLN A 27 -0.83 -4.58 15.73
C GLN A 27 -0.76 -6.01 15.18
N ILE A 28 -0.69 -6.17 13.86
CA ILE A 28 -0.51 -7.48 13.23
C ILE A 28 0.79 -8.12 13.70
N VAL A 29 1.89 -7.37 13.67
CA VAL A 29 3.20 -7.88 14.13
C VAL A 29 3.13 -8.30 15.60
N LYS A 30 2.55 -7.48 16.48
CA LYS A 30 2.40 -7.77 17.93
C LYS A 30 1.51 -8.98 18.21
N ASN A 31 0.43 -9.14 17.45
CA ASN A 31 -0.55 -10.20 17.67
C ASN A 31 -0.19 -11.51 16.94
N THR A 32 0.84 -11.49 16.09
CA THR A 32 1.35 -12.68 15.38
C THR A 32 2.79 -13.04 15.75
N SER A 33 3.43 -12.27 16.64
CA SER A 33 4.68 -12.63 17.29
C SER A 33 4.37 -13.58 18.45
N ASN A 34 4.72 -14.87 18.30
CA ASN A 34 4.78 -15.94 19.29
C ASN A 34 4.06 -15.65 20.63
N LYS A 35 2.81 -16.07 20.75
CA LYS A 35 2.16 -16.27 22.05
C LYS A 35 1.91 -17.77 22.24
N SER A 36 2.59 -18.36 23.22
CA SER A 36 2.29 -19.67 23.78
C SER A 36 1.08 -19.56 24.70
N GLY A 37 0.07 -20.39 24.48
CA GLY A 37 -1.07 -20.48 25.37
C GLY A 37 -2.08 -21.48 24.83
N THR A 38 -2.58 -22.35 25.70
CA THR A 38 -3.68 -23.26 25.42
C THR A 38 -5.01 -22.57 25.71
N PHE A 39 -5.96 -22.62 24.78
CA PHE A 39 -7.35 -22.71 25.20
C PHE A 39 -8.29 -23.28 24.13
N LYS A 40 -9.25 -24.06 24.63
CA LYS A 40 -10.31 -24.76 23.93
C LYS A 40 -11.52 -23.85 23.69
N TRP A 41 -12.07 -23.86 22.48
CA TRP A 41 -13.50 -24.03 22.24
C TRP A 41 -13.68 -24.65 20.85
N VAL A 42 -14.30 -25.84 20.84
CA VAL A 42 -14.75 -26.63 19.67
C VAL A 42 -13.62 -27.30 18.86
N GLU A 43 -13.36 -28.59 19.11
CA GLU A 43 -12.69 -29.64 18.30
C GLU A 43 -11.86 -29.28 17.01
N LEU A 44 -11.10 -28.18 16.99
CA LEU A 44 -10.50 -27.60 15.78
C LEU A 44 -8.97 -27.64 15.78
N LEU A 45 -8.42 -28.21 14.69
CA LEU A 45 -7.07 -28.04 14.09
C LEU A 45 -5.86 -28.19 15.04
N SER A 46 -4.91 -29.07 14.69
CA SER A 46 -3.64 -29.24 15.40
C SER A 46 -2.81 -27.94 15.48
N ASP A 47 -1.88 -27.86 16.44
CA ASP A 47 -1.01 -26.69 16.63
C ASP A 47 -0.26 -26.28 15.35
N TYR A 48 0.13 -27.27 14.54
CA TYR A 48 0.73 -27.08 13.23
C TYR A 48 -0.23 -26.42 12.25
N GLU A 49 -1.47 -26.93 12.14
CA GLU A 49 -2.48 -26.37 11.25
C GLU A 49 -2.85 -24.94 11.68
N LEU A 50 -2.93 -24.67 12.98
CA LEU A 50 -3.15 -23.33 13.55
C LEU A 50 -2.01 -22.35 13.20
N GLU A 51 -0.75 -22.74 13.37
CA GLU A 51 0.39 -21.94 12.96
C GLU A 51 0.35 -21.64 11.46
N GLU A 52 -0.04 -22.63 10.66
CA GLU A 52 -0.20 -22.45 9.22
C GLU A 52 -1.34 -21.47 8.90
N PHE A 53 -2.50 -21.57 9.56
CA PHE A 53 -3.61 -20.64 9.38
C PHE A 53 -3.25 -19.21 9.82
N TYR A 54 -2.55 -19.03 10.95
CA TYR A 54 -2.05 -17.73 11.39
C TYR A 54 -1.00 -17.18 10.44
N GLY A 55 -0.11 -18.03 9.93
CA GLY A 55 0.88 -17.67 8.90
C GLY A 55 0.22 -17.20 7.61
N ARG A 56 -0.74 -17.97 7.09
CA ARG A 56 -1.54 -17.64 5.88
C ARG A 56 -2.39 -16.40 6.09
N ARG A 57 -3.03 -16.22 7.26
CA ARG A 57 -3.79 -15.01 7.58
C ARG A 57 -2.90 -13.78 7.70
N LYS A 58 -1.72 -13.91 8.32
CA LYS A 58 -0.72 -12.82 8.40
C LYS A 58 -0.27 -12.37 7.01
N ASP A 59 -0.03 -13.32 6.12
CA ASP A 59 0.34 -13.03 4.74
C ASP A 59 -0.77 -12.30 3.96
N ARG A 60 -2.03 -12.77 4.08
CA ARG A 60 -3.19 -12.08 3.51
C ARG A 60 -3.36 -10.67 4.08
N LYS A 61 -3.14 -10.47 5.38
CA LYS A 61 -3.18 -9.13 5.99
C LYS A 61 -2.09 -8.21 5.41
N TYR A 62 -0.89 -8.72 5.18
CA TYR A 62 0.13 -7.93 4.48
C TYR A 62 -0.25 -7.63 3.04
N ALA A 63 -0.93 -8.54 2.36
CA ALA A 63 -1.46 -8.30 1.02
C ALA A 63 -2.50 -7.17 1.04
N THR A 64 -3.47 -7.21 1.98
CA THR A 64 -4.45 -6.14 2.21
C THR A 64 -3.78 -4.79 2.42
N LEU A 65 -2.87 -4.68 3.39
CA LEU A 65 -2.19 -3.42 3.67
C LEU A 65 -1.36 -2.93 2.47
N THR A 66 -0.82 -3.83 1.65
CA THR A 66 -0.07 -3.45 0.43
C THR A 66 -1.00 -2.85 -0.63
N VAL A 67 -2.20 -3.41 -0.79
CA VAL A 67 -3.23 -2.83 -1.67
C VAL A 67 -3.68 -1.46 -1.16
N GLU A 68 -3.82 -1.30 0.16
CA GLU A 68 -4.19 -0.02 0.78
C GLU A 68 -3.11 1.06 0.58
N LEU A 69 -1.82 0.72 0.70
CA LEU A 69 -0.74 1.67 0.38
C LEU A 69 -0.85 2.22 -1.05
N TYR A 70 -1.16 1.36 -2.02
CA TYR A 70 -1.37 1.78 -3.40
C TYR A 70 -2.63 2.65 -3.54
N ALA A 71 -3.73 2.24 -2.92
CA ALA A 71 -4.99 2.98 -2.96
C ALA A 71 -4.87 4.39 -2.34
N LEU A 72 -4.08 4.52 -1.27
CA LEU A 72 -3.80 5.80 -0.62
C LEU A 72 -3.13 6.79 -1.58
N ILE A 73 -2.10 6.35 -2.31
CA ILE A 73 -1.44 7.19 -3.32
C ILE A 73 -2.42 7.53 -4.45
N GLU A 74 -3.14 6.54 -4.95
CA GLU A 74 -4.11 6.74 -6.03
C GLU A 74 -5.18 7.78 -5.64
N GLN A 75 -5.72 7.68 -4.43
CA GLN A 75 -6.73 8.60 -3.93
C GLN A 75 -6.17 10.01 -3.73
N LEU A 76 -4.97 10.13 -3.14
CA LEU A 76 -4.27 11.40 -2.99
C LEU A 76 -4.12 12.12 -4.34
N LEU A 77 -3.64 11.40 -5.37
CA LEU A 77 -3.44 11.97 -6.70
C LEU A 77 -4.75 12.36 -7.37
N LYS A 78 -5.83 11.58 -7.20
CA LYS A 78 -7.17 11.93 -7.69
C LYS A 78 -7.70 13.21 -7.04
N ASP A 79 -7.48 13.38 -5.75
CA ASP A 79 -7.91 14.57 -5.02
C ASP A 79 -7.09 15.80 -5.42
N ILE A 80 -5.77 15.64 -5.59
CA ILE A 80 -4.90 16.70 -6.12
C ILE A 80 -5.33 17.08 -7.55
N TYR A 81 -5.63 16.09 -8.40
CA TYR A 81 -6.14 16.33 -9.75
C TYR A 81 -7.41 17.18 -9.72
N LYS A 82 -8.34 16.87 -8.82
CA LYS A 82 -9.56 17.64 -8.64
C LYS A 82 -9.28 19.09 -8.22
N VAL A 83 -8.27 19.35 -7.40
CA VAL A 83 -7.87 20.72 -7.01
C VAL A 83 -7.29 21.49 -8.18
N ILE A 84 -6.46 20.84 -9.01
CA ILE A 84 -5.80 21.51 -10.14
C ILE A 84 -6.76 21.78 -11.29
N PHE A 85 -7.48 20.75 -11.74
CA PHE A 85 -8.34 20.78 -12.93
C PHE A 85 -9.81 21.02 -12.63
N GLU A 86 -10.18 21.21 -11.36
CA GLU A 86 -11.55 21.48 -10.89
C GLU A 86 -12.58 20.44 -11.40
N SER A 87 -12.09 19.23 -11.67
CA SER A 87 -12.85 18.14 -12.26
C SER A 87 -12.42 16.80 -11.68
N LYS A 88 -13.36 15.85 -11.61
CA LYS A 88 -13.03 14.49 -11.16
C LYS A 88 -12.21 13.79 -12.24
N TYR A 89 -11.11 13.17 -11.82
CA TYR A 89 -10.37 12.26 -12.67
C TYR A 89 -11.27 11.12 -13.17
N ARG A 90 -11.19 10.83 -14.48
CA ARG A 90 -11.86 9.69 -15.10
C ARG A 90 -10.79 8.81 -15.73
N ASN A 91 -10.68 7.58 -15.24
CA ASN A 91 -9.84 6.59 -15.90
C ASN A 91 -10.45 6.25 -17.25
N LYS A 92 -9.65 6.32 -18.32
CA LYS A 92 -10.07 6.06 -19.70
C LYS A 92 -9.55 4.73 -20.25
N SER A 93 -8.81 3.93 -19.48
CA SER A 93 -8.16 2.69 -19.98
C SER A 93 -7.75 1.71 -18.88
N ASP A 94 -7.18 0.57 -19.27
CA ASP A 94 -6.51 -0.40 -18.38
C ASP A 94 -5.12 0.05 -17.90
N VAL A 95 -4.74 1.31 -18.15
CA VAL A 95 -3.45 1.87 -17.73
C VAL A 95 -3.42 2.05 -16.20
N ASN A 96 -2.22 1.88 -15.63
CA ASN A 96 -1.95 2.16 -14.23
C ASN A 96 -2.38 3.60 -13.88
N VAL A 97 -3.35 3.72 -12.97
CA VAL A 97 -3.97 5.00 -12.61
C VAL A 97 -2.96 6.00 -12.04
N ILE A 98 -1.98 5.55 -11.25
CA ILE A 98 -0.96 6.43 -10.69
C ILE A 98 -0.08 7.01 -11.81
N LEU A 99 0.35 6.18 -12.77
CA LEU A 99 1.16 6.65 -13.91
C LEU A 99 0.41 7.66 -14.79
N ASP A 100 -0.85 7.40 -15.10
CA ASP A 100 -1.67 8.34 -15.89
C ASP A 100 -1.93 9.65 -15.12
N LEU A 101 -2.09 9.60 -13.79
CA LEU A 101 -2.19 10.78 -12.96
C LEU A 101 -0.87 11.56 -12.90
N GLU A 102 0.27 10.88 -12.76
CA GLU A 102 1.60 11.51 -12.79
C GLU A 102 1.86 12.24 -14.11
N GLU A 103 1.49 11.64 -15.24
CA GLU A 103 1.60 12.27 -16.56
C GLU A 103 0.75 13.54 -16.63
N LYS A 104 -0.53 13.46 -16.28
CA LYS A 104 -1.47 14.60 -16.34
C LYS A 104 -1.12 15.72 -15.36
N LEU A 105 -0.56 15.37 -14.20
CA LEU A 105 -0.17 16.34 -13.17
C LEU A 105 1.26 16.84 -13.35
N GLY A 106 2.05 16.21 -14.24
CA GLY A 106 3.49 16.43 -14.37
C GLY A 106 3.88 17.84 -14.80
N GLU A 107 2.99 18.60 -15.45
CA GLU A 107 3.23 20.01 -15.75
C GLU A 107 3.16 20.90 -14.50
N PHE A 108 2.42 20.48 -13.48
CA PHE A 108 2.17 21.26 -12.26
C PHE A 108 2.97 20.77 -11.05
N LEU A 109 3.36 19.50 -11.05
CA LEU A 109 3.97 18.82 -9.90
C LEU A 109 5.24 18.07 -10.29
N GLY A 110 6.19 17.99 -9.37
CA GLY A 110 7.31 17.05 -9.40
C GLY A 110 6.93 15.73 -8.73
N PHE A 111 7.42 14.61 -9.28
CA PHE A 111 7.26 13.27 -8.74
C PHE A 111 8.61 12.55 -8.67
N LYS A 112 8.77 11.63 -7.72
CA LYS A 112 9.86 10.64 -7.72
C LYS A 112 9.27 9.26 -8.00
N ASN A 113 9.75 8.59 -9.04
CA ASN A 113 9.20 7.30 -9.46
C ASN A 113 9.74 6.13 -8.62
N ASN A 114 9.35 6.07 -7.35
CA ASN A 114 9.69 4.99 -6.42
C ASN A 114 8.51 4.04 -6.13
N THR A 115 7.36 4.21 -6.80
CA THR A 115 6.13 3.44 -6.57
C THR A 115 5.95 2.25 -7.51
N LYS A 116 6.82 2.09 -8.52
CA LYS A 116 6.73 0.98 -9.51
C LYS A 116 6.64 -0.40 -8.85
N VAL A 117 7.50 -0.67 -7.86
CA VAL A 117 7.50 -1.96 -7.15
C VAL A 117 6.18 -2.18 -6.40
N LEU A 118 5.62 -1.13 -5.79
CA LEU A 118 4.32 -1.20 -5.14
C LEU A 118 3.20 -1.50 -6.14
N ALA A 119 3.24 -0.86 -7.32
CA ALA A 119 2.28 -1.10 -8.40
C ALA A 119 2.33 -2.55 -8.92
N ASP A 120 3.52 -3.08 -9.18
CA ASP A 120 3.71 -4.45 -9.67
C ASP A 120 3.20 -5.48 -8.64
N ILE A 121 3.56 -5.29 -7.36
CA ILE A 121 3.09 -6.14 -6.26
C ILE A 121 1.57 -6.07 -6.11
N ARG A 122 0.98 -4.86 -6.10
CA ARG A 122 -0.47 -4.69 -5.99
C ARG A 122 -1.19 -5.34 -7.17
N SER A 123 -0.68 -5.18 -8.39
CA SER A 123 -1.25 -5.80 -9.58
C SER A 123 -1.30 -7.32 -9.44
N TYR A 124 -0.18 -7.94 -9.02
CA TYR A 124 -0.16 -9.37 -8.74
C TYR A 124 -1.17 -9.77 -7.66
N ILE A 125 -1.20 -9.06 -6.52
CA ILE A 125 -2.08 -9.39 -5.40
C ILE A 125 -3.56 -9.37 -5.79
N VAL A 126 -3.96 -8.39 -6.63
CA VAL A 126 -5.35 -8.19 -7.03
C VAL A 126 -5.79 -9.17 -8.12
N HIS A 127 -4.91 -9.51 -9.05
CA HIS A 127 -5.27 -10.25 -10.27
C HIS A 127 -4.84 -11.72 -10.27
N GLU A 128 -3.87 -12.12 -9.45
CA GLU A 128 -3.32 -13.47 -9.42
C GLU A 128 -3.66 -14.17 -8.10
N GLU A 129 -2.84 -13.97 -7.07
CA GLU A 129 -3.03 -14.56 -5.74
C GLU A 129 -2.95 -13.48 -4.67
N PHE A 130 -3.95 -13.45 -3.78
CA PHE A 130 -4.03 -12.50 -2.67
C PHE A 130 -3.03 -12.84 -1.54
N SER A 131 -1.73 -12.78 -1.87
CA SER A 131 -0.61 -13.16 -1.02
C SER A 131 0.60 -12.28 -1.30
N LEU A 132 1.09 -11.57 -0.29
CA LEU A 132 2.34 -10.80 -0.45
C LEU A 132 3.55 -11.72 -0.62
N LYS A 133 3.54 -12.90 0.03
CA LYS A 133 4.60 -13.91 -0.08
C LYS A 133 4.68 -14.47 -1.49
N THR A 134 3.55 -14.77 -2.13
CA THR A 134 3.55 -15.24 -3.53
C THR A 134 3.90 -14.10 -4.47
N ALA A 135 3.28 -12.92 -4.32
CA ALA A 135 3.54 -11.76 -5.17
C ALA A 135 5.03 -11.41 -5.25
N ARG A 136 5.69 -11.28 -4.10
CA ARG A 136 7.13 -10.95 -4.05
C ARG A 136 8.02 -12.05 -4.64
N LYS A 137 7.54 -13.29 -4.76
CA LYS A 137 8.30 -14.43 -5.31
C LYS A 137 7.96 -14.72 -6.77
N SER A 138 6.97 -14.05 -7.34
CA SER A 138 6.64 -14.20 -8.77
C SER A 138 7.86 -13.90 -9.63
N GLU A 139 7.97 -14.58 -10.77
CA GLU A 139 9.09 -14.42 -11.71
C GLU A 139 9.26 -12.97 -12.17
N ARG A 140 8.15 -12.24 -12.27
CA ARG A 140 8.11 -10.83 -12.70
C ARG A 140 8.67 -9.87 -11.64
N ILE A 141 8.55 -10.18 -10.34
CA ILE A 141 8.90 -9.28 -9.23
C ILE A 141 10.21 -9.71 -8.53
N ASN A 142 10.35 -11.00 -8.22
CA ASN A 142 11.56 -11.64 -7.68
C ASN A 142 12.27 -10.91 -6.52
N ILE A 143 11.51 -10.51 -5.49
CA ILE A 143 12.01 -9.88 -4.27
C ILE A 143 12.29 -10.91 -3.16
N LYS A 144 13.56 -11.04 -2.81
CA LYS A 144 14.05 -11.97 -1.77
C LYS A 144 13.71 -11.53 -0.32
N LYS A 145 13.42 -10.24 -0.08
CA LYS A 145 13.11 -9.68 1.25
C LYS A 145 11.91 -10.40 1.90
N LYS A 146 11.97 -10.67 3.21
CA LYS A 146 10.81 -11.19 3.96
C LYS A 146 9.68 -10.15 3.98
N ASN A 147 8.42 -10.60 4.02
CA ASN A 147 7.23 -9.73 3.96
C ASN A 147 7.28 -8.55 4.93
N ARG A 148 7.68 -8.78 6.19
CA ARG A 148 7.79 -7.71 7.20
C ARG A 148 8.78 -6.60 6.78
N VAL A 149 9.91 -6.99 6.20
CA VAL A 149 10.96 -6.06 5.76
C VAL A 149 10.52 -5.35 4.48
N LEU A 150 9.93 -6.10 3.55
CA LEU A 150 9.37 -5.55 2.32
C LEU A 150 8.27 -4.52 2.63
N PHE A 151 7.31 -4.86 3.48
CA PHE A 151 6.21 -3.97 3.81
C PHE A 151 6.69 -2.66 4.46
N LYS A 152 7.67 -2.73 5.38
CA LYS A 152 8.31 -1.53 5.94
C LYS A 152 8.97 -0.65 4.87
N GLN A 153 9.63 -1.27 3.89
CA GLN A 153 10.20 -0.54 2.76
C GLN A 153 9.10 0.13 1.94
N LEU A 154 8.02 -0.58 1.61
CA LEU A 154 6.91 -0.04 0.83
C LEU A 154 6.24 1.15 1.54
N MET A 155 6.03 1.08 2.86
CA MET A 155 5.53 2.22 3.64
C MET A 155 6.45 3.43 3.52
N LYS A 156 7.76 3.23 3.66
CA LYS A 156 8.75 4.30 3.51
C LYS A 156 8.79 4.87 2.10
N ASP A 157 8.63 4.02 1.08
CA ASP A 157 8.58 4.45 -0.31
C ASP A 157 7.33 5.31 -0.55
N VAL A 158 6.19 4.94 0.02
CA VAL A 158 4.94 5.75 -0.01
C VAL A 158 5.10 7.07 0.71
N GLU A 159 5.68 7.08 1.92
CA GLU A 159 5.98 8.29 2.68
C GLU A 159 6.83 9.26 1.85
N LEU A 160 7.97 8.78 1.35
CA LEU A 160 8.85 9.55 0.49
C LEU A 160 8.14 10.02 -0.78
N TYR A 161 7.31 9.17 -1.40
CA TYR A 161 6.55 9.58 -2.58
C TYR A 161 5.67 10.79 -2.28
N ILE A 162 4.86 10.72 -1.21
CA ILE A 162 3.96 11.80 -0.79
C ILE A 162 4.76 13.07 -0.49
N GLU A 163 5.83 12.96 0.29
CA GLU A 163 6.71 14.09 0.64
C GLU A 163 7.23 14.82 -0.60
N ASN A 164 7.66 14.07 -1.62
CA ASN A 164 8.25 14.60 -2.85
C ASN A 164 7.23 15.12 -3.87
N ILE A 165 5.91 15.05 -3.61
CA ILE A 165 4.91 15.76 -4.42
C ILE A 165 5.05 17.24 -4.13
N GLU A 166 5.76 17.95 -5.01
CA GLU A 166 6.04 19.38 -4.87
C GLU A 166 5.46 20.18 -6.04
N PRO A 167 4.78 21.31 -5.77
CA PRO A 167 4.37 22.22 -6.82
C PRO A 167 5.56 22.81 -7.55
N LYS A 168 5.48 22.83 -8.89
CA LYS A 168 6.38 23.63 -9.72
C LYS A 168 6.06 25.13 -9.59
#